data_AF-A0A5Q0SFX8-F1
#
_entry.id   AF-A0A5Q0SFX8-F1
#
_cell.length_a   1.000
_cell.length_b   1.000
_cell.length_c   1.000
_cell.angle_alpha   90.00
_cell.angle_beta   90.00
_cell.angle_gamma   90.00
#
_symmetry.space_group_name_H-M   'P 1'
#
loop_
_entity.id
_entity.type
_entity.pdbx_description
1 polymer ?
#
loop_
_entity_poly.entity_id
_entity_poly.type
_entity_poly.pdbx_seq_one_letter_code
_entity_poly.pdbx_strand_id
1 'polypeptide(L)'
;MSTEIDNKNVLTDMFTTYEEELRVGEALSHILAAASIVIELEGESEEVRNIIMKYVDLWISKLSPIDYSPGMAEVIGSKIKRKITSIFNEISENELGDILDFIIEVKRKLDMGTFETEILELEVRVEKVLRVLGIDINDVRQFFDFTSTEKRASRLIALATVSIGIASVWDEKWTVELQ
;
A
#
# COMPACT_ATOMS: atom_id res chain seq x y z
N MET A 1 -30.13 42.61 -8.37
CA MET A 1 -30.57 41.43 -7.60
C MET A 1 -30.20 40.22 -8.45
N SER A 2 -29.08 39.60 -8.14
CA SER A 2 -28.43 38.53 -8.92
C SER A 2 -28.03 37.45 -7.92
N THR A 3 -28.78 36.35 -7.86
CA THR A 3 -28.50 35.21 -6.96
C THR A 3 -28.95 33.89 -7.57
N GLU A 4 -28.79 33.68 -8.89
CA GLU A 4 -29.12 32.38 -9.51
C GLU A 4 -28.05 31.80 -10.45
N ILE A 5 -26.88 32.44 -10.61
CA ILE A 5 -25.85 31.94 -11.56
C ILE A 5 -24.63 31.27 -10.89
N ASP A 6 -24.37 31.49 -9.59
CA ASP A 6 -23.13 30.97 -8.98
C ASP A 6 -23.20 29.57 -8.35
N ASN A 7 -24.39 29.01 -8.07
CA ASN A 7 -24.46 27.73 -7.34
C ASN A 7 -24.20 26.47 -8.19
N LYS A 8 -24.36 26.53 -9.51
CA LYS A 8 -24.07 25.37 -10.36
C LYS A 8 -22.58 25.18 -10.60
N ASN A 9 -21.83 26.26 -10.81
CA ASN A 9 -20.38 26.17 -11.04
C ASN A 9 -19.61 25.81 -9.77
N VAL A 10 -20.04 26.27 -8.58
CA VAL A 10 -19.35 25.94 -7.32
C VAL A 10 -19.51 24.47 -6.94
N LEU A 11 -20.67 23.85 -7.23
CA LEU A 11 -20.85 22.41 -7.01
C LEU A 11 -20.07 21.59 -8.02
N THR A 12 -20.11 21.96 -9.32
CA THR A 12 -19.33 21.25 -10.33
C THR A 12 -17.82 21.38 -10.12
N ASP A 13 -17.33 22.57 -9.72
CA ASP A 13 -15.93 22.77 -9.34
C ASP A 13 -15.56 22.04 -8.04
N MET A 14 -16.45 21.96 -7.03
CA MET A 14 -16.17 21.13 -5.85
C MET A 14 -16.09 19.64 -6.17
N PHE A 15 -16.80 19.13 -7.18
CA PHE A 15 -16.67 17.73 -7.58
C PHE A 15 -15.49 17.49 -8.52
N THR A 16 -15.13 18.43 -9.40
CA THR A 16 -13.97 18.29 -10.30
C THR A 16 -12.63 18.59 -9.63
N THR A 17 -12.59 19.40 -8.56
CA THR A 17 -11.35 19.70 -7.83
C THR A 17 -10.94 18.59 -6.85
N TYR A 18 -11.83 17.63 -6.57
CA TYR A 18 -11.54 16.45 -5.73
C TYR A 18 -10.90 15.28 -6.52
N GLU A 19 -10.82 15.37 -7.85
CA GLU A 19 -10.62 14.22 -8.73
C GLU A 19 -9.37 14.32 -9.64
N GLU A 20 -8.40 15.17 -9.29
CA GLU A 20 -7.01 14.70 -9.39
C GLU A 20 -6.71 13.95 -8.09
N GLU A 21 -7.30 12.75 -7.97
CA GLU A 21 -6.84 11.78 -6.99
C GLU A 21 -5.38 11.52 -7.33
N LEU A 22 -4.47 12.18 -6.61
CA LEU A 22 -3.04 11.90 -6.68
C LEU A 22 -2.91 10.38 -6.60
N ARG A 23 -2.53 9.75 -7.71
CA ARG A 23 -2.29 8.30 -7.84
C ARG A 23 -1.03 7.97 -7.08
N VAL A 24 -1.11 8.05 -5.75
CA VAL A 24 0.02 7.91 -4.83
C VAL A 24 0.56 6.48 -4.89
N GLY A 25 -0.31 5.49 -5.10
CA GLY A 25 0.09 4.10 -5.32
C GLY A 25 0.87 3.94 -6.63
N GLU A 26 0.38 4.54 -7.72
CA GLU A 26 1.11 4.58 -8.99
C GLU A 26 2.47 5.27 -8.83
N ALA A 27 2.52 6.44 -8.19
CA ALA A 27 3.75 7.17 -7.95
C ALA A 27 4.76 6.36 -7.12
N LEU A 28 4.31 5.64 -6.08
CA LEU A 28 5.17 4.74 -5.32
C LEU A 28 5.71 3.60 -6.20
N SER A 29 4.88 3.02 -7.07
CA SER A 29 5.31 1.98 -8.00
C SER A 29 6.41 2.47 -8.95
N HIS A 30 6.22 3.65 -9.57
CA HIS A 30 7.23 4.30 -10.43
C HIS A 30 8.57 4.50 -9.71
N ILE A 31 8.52 5.00 -8.47
CA ILE A 31 9.72 5.23 -7.65
C ILE A 31 10.43 3.91 -7.33
N LEU A 32 9.68 2.87 -6.97
CA LEU A 32 10.24 1.55 -6.69
C LEU A 32 10.88 0.94 -7.95
N ALA A 33 10.25 1.08 -9.12
CA ALA A 33 10.76 0.55 -10.38
C ALA A 33 12.07 1.25 -10.79
N ALA A 34 12.08 2.58 -10.74
CA ALA A 34 13.29 3.36 -10.97
C ALA A 34 14.40 2.99 -9.98
N ALA A 35 14.06 2.84 -8.69
CA ALA A 35 15.02 2.44 -7.66
C ALA A 35 15.58 1.03 -7.90
N SER A 36 14.75 0.07 -8.34
CA SER A 36 15.22 -1.28 -8.69
C SER A 36 16.33 -1.22 -9.75
N ILE A 37 16.12 -0.44 -10.82
CA ILE A 37 17.09 -0.29 -11.90
C ILE A 37 18.37 0.39 -11.40
N VAL A 38 18.24 1.48 -10.64
CA VAL A 38 19.39 2.21 -10.10
C VAL A 38 20.23 1.33 -9.18
N ILE A 39 19.59 0.55 -8.28
CA ILE A 39 20.28 -0.35 -7.36
C ILE A 39 21.01 -1.46 -8.13
N GLU A 40 20.43 -2.00 -9.20
CA GLU A 40 21.09 -2.99 -10.05
C GLU A 40 22.33 -2.43 -10.77
N LEU A 41 22.31 -1.15 -11.15
CA LEU A 41 23.39 -0.51 -11.89
C LEU A 41 24.50 0.07 -11.01
N GLU A 42 24.11 0.74 -9.92
CA GLU A 42 24.99 1.58 -9.09
C GLU A 42 25.14 1.08 -7.65
N GLY A 43 24.35 0.08 -7.25
CA GLY A 43 24.28 -0.40 -5.88
C GLY A 43 23.35 0.43 -4.99
N GLU A 44 23.24 0.02 -3.72
CA GLU A 44 22.38 0.70 -2.75
C GLU A 44 23.00 2.01 -2.25
N SER A 45 22.19 3.07 -2.21
CA SER A 45 22.60 4.38 -1.69
C SER A 45 21.58 4.95 -0.70
N GLU A 46 22.04 5.79 0.21
CA GLU A 46 21.15 6.42 1.19
C GLU A 46 20.14 7.36 0.53
N GLU A 47 20.52 8.02 -0.57
CA GLU A 47 19.63 8.88 -1.34
C GLU A 47 18.44 8.10 -1.92
N VAL A 48 18.69 6.96 -2.55
CA VAL A 48 17.62 6.10 -3.10
C VAL A 48 16.75 5.57 -1.97
N ARG A 49 17.35 5.13 -0.85
CA ARG A 49 16.62 4.68 0.35
C ARG A 49 15.64 5.75 0.83
N ASN A 50 16.13 6.98 0.99
CA ASN A 50 15.35 8.09 1.53
C ASN A 50 14.18 8.47 0.61
N ILE A 51 14.38 8.38 -0.71
CA ILE A 51 13.31 8.60 -1.70
C ILE A 51 12.24 7.52 -1.58
N ILE A 52 12.63 6.24 -1.54
CA ILE A 52 11.67 5.13 -1.37
C ILE A 52 10.86 5.33 -0.09
N MET A 53 11.52 5.54 1.05
CA MET A 53 10.85 5.73 2.34
C MET A 53 9.87 6.89 2.31
N LYS A 54 10.23 8.02 1.69
CA LYS A 54 9.34 9.18 1.56
C LYS A 54 8.05 8.84 0.81
N TYR A 55 8.12 8.06 -0.27
CA TYR A 55 6.94 7.68 -1.05
C TYR A 55 6.14 6.56 -0.39
N VAL A 56 6.81 5.65 0.33
CA VAL A 56 6.14 4.67 1.18
C VAL A 56 5.37 5.37 2.30
N ASP A 57 5.98 6.31 3.00
CA ASP A 57 5.33 7.12 4.04
C ASP A 57 4.15 7.92 3.48
N LEU A 58 4.30 8.48 2.28
CA LEU A 58 3.20 9.18 1.60
C LEU A 58 2.03 8.23 1.32
N TRP A 59 2.30 7.01 0.84
CA TRP A 59 1.25 6.01 0.60
C TRP A 59 0.59 5.54 1.91
N ILE A 60 1.38 5.24 2.94
CA ILE A 60 0.89 4.88 4.29
C ILE A 60 0.02 6.00 4.87
N SER A 61 0.37 7.27 4.63
CA SER A 61 -0.41 8.42 5.12
C SER A 61 -1.84 8.44 4.57
N LYS A 62 -2.07 7.90 3.36
CA LYS A 62 -3.41 7.77 2.75
C LYS A 62 -4.23 6.64 3.36
N LEU A 63 -3.59 5.72 4.08
CA LEU A 63 -4.23 4.57 4.71
C LEU A 63 -4.44 4.76 6.21
N SER A 64 -3.91 5.85 6.78
CA SER A 64 -4.03 6.15 8.21
C SER A 64 -5.43 6.67 8.57
N PRO A 65 -6.05 6.22 9.69
CA PRO A 65 -5.54 5.21 10.62
C PRO A 65 -5.72 3.78 10.08
N ILE A 66 -4.75 2.91 10.36
CA ILE A 66 -4.84 1.47 10.06
C ILE A 66 -5.34 0.68 11.27
N ASP A 67 -6.09 -0.39 11.00
CA ASP A 67 -6.50 -1.35 12.03
C ASP A 67 -5.33 -2.29 12.36
N TYR A 68 -4.35 -1.78 13.11
CA TYR A 68 -3.18 -2.53 13.55
C TYR A 68 -3.55 -3.55 14.64
N SER A 69 -2.92 -4.73 14.62
CA SER A 69 -3.05 -5.73 15.68
C SER A 69 -1.71 -5.87 16.42
N PRO A 70 -1.68 -5.93 17.75
CA PRO A 70 -0.46 -6.26 18.49
C PRO A 70 0.18 -7.56 17.96
N GLY A 71 1.51 -7.58 17.83
CA GLY A 71 2.26 -8.70 17.27
C GLY A 71 2.35 -8.75 15.73
N MET A 72 1.65 -7.86 15.02
CA MET A 72 1.60 -7.87 13.56
C MET A 72 2.96 -7.53 12.92
N ALA A 73 3.64 -6.50 13.41
CA ALA A 73 4.94 -6.11 12.87
C ALA A 73 6.00 -7.20 13.09
N GLU A 74 6.01 -7.84 14.25
CA GLU A 74 6.96 -8.90 14.60
C GLU A 74 6.79 -10.13 13.71
N VAL A 75 5.53 -10.54 13.49
CA VAL A 75 5.21 -11.69 12.65
C VAL A 75 5.54 -11.39 11.20
N ILE A 76 5.09 -10.25 10.65
CA ILE A 76 5.41 -9.83 9.29
C ILE A 76 6.92 -9.72 9.09
N GLY A 77 7.62 -9.04 10.01
CA GLY A 77 9.06 -8.85 9.97
C GLY A 77 9.83 -10.16 9.91
N SER A 78 9.40 -11.18 10.65
CA SER A 78 10.01 -12.52 10.61
C SER A 78 9.78 -13.30 9.31
N LYS A 79 8.85 -12.84 8.46
CA LYS A 79 8.40 -13.55 7.24
C LYS A 79 8.81 -12.85 5.95
N ILE A 80 9.10 -11.55 5.98
CA ILE A 80 9.62 -10.83 4.82
C ILE A 80 10.97 -11.44 4.42
N LYS A 81 11.08 -11.86 3.16
CA LYS A 81 12.30 -12.47 2.61
C LYS A 81 12.92 -11.64 1.51
N ARG A 82 12.24 -10.58 1.06
CA ARG A 82 12.66 -9.77 -0.08
C ARG A 82 12.49 -8.29 0.20
N LYS A 83 13.41 -7.50 -0.35
CA LYS A 83 13.32 -6.05 -0.35
C LYS A 83 12.19 -5.62 -1.29
N ILE A 84 11.54 -4.50 -0.96
CA ILE A 84 10.45 -3.96 -1.78
C ILE A 84 10.90 -3.57 -3.21
N THR A 85 12.18 -3.28 -3.41
CA THR A 85 12.72 -2.98 -4.75
C THR A 85 12.84 -4.21 -5.64
N SER A 86 12.89 -5.42 -5.08
CA SER A 86 12.94 -6.68 -5.85
C SER A 86 11.56 -7.19 -6.28
N ILE A 87 10.51 -6.39 -6.07
CA ILE A 87 9.11 -6.79 -6.30
C ILE A 87 8.83 -7.03 -7.80
N PHE A 88 9.52 -6.31 -8.70
CA PHE A 88 9.22 -6.32 -10.13
C PHE A 88 9.57 -7.60 -10.90
N ASN A 89 10.20 -8.56 -10.22
CA ASN A 89 10.42 -9.89 -10.77
C ASN A 89 9.11 -10.69 -10.93
N GLU A 90 8.07 -10.35 -10.15
CA GLU A 90 6.81 -11.12 -10.10
C GLU A 90 5.55 -10.25 -10.31
N ILE A 91 5.67 -8.92 -10.23
CA ILE A 91 4.58 -7.98 -10.46
C ILE A 91 5.05 -6.84 -11.36
N SER A 92 4.26 -6.46 -12.36
CA SER A 92 4.64 -5.32 -13.20
C SER A 92 4.45 -3.99 -12.46
N GLU A 93 5.16 -2.95 -12.90
CA GLU A 93 5.02 -1.58 -12.39
C GLU A 93 3.57 -1.07 -12.42
N ASN A 94 2.91 -1.21 -13.57
CA ASN A 94 1.50 -0.80 -13.71
C ASN A 94 0.60 -1.58 -12.76
N GLU A 95 0.80 -2.89 -12.67
CA GLU A 95 -0.02 -3.75 -11.80
C GLU A 95 0.17 -3.40 -10.31
N LEU A 96 1.41 -3.16 -9.88
CA LEU A 96 1.68 -2.72 -8.51
C LEU A 96 1.02 -1.36 -8.23
N GLY A 97 1.14 -0.41 -9.16
CA GLY A 97 0.50 0.90 -9.03
C GLY A 97 -1.02 0.79 -8.88
N ASP A 98 -1.66 0.00 -9.73
CA ASP A 98 -3.10 -0.23 -9.70
C ASP A 98 -3.55 -0.94 -8.40
N ILE A 99 -2.74 -1.85 -7.85
CA ILE A 99 -3.02 -2.50 -6.56
C ILE A 99 -2.93 -1.49 -5.42
N LEU A 100 -1.88 -0.67 -5.39
CA LEU A 100 -1.64 0.29 -4.32
C LEU A 100 -2.71 1.40 -4.29
N ASP A 101 -3.15 1.87 -5.45
CA ASP A 101 -4.27 2.83 -5.56
C ASP A 101 -5.60 2.17 -5.19
N PHE A 102 -5.84 0.93 -5.63
CA PHE A 102 -7.04 0.19 -5.23
C PHE A 102 -7.16 0.02 -3.71
N ILE A 103 -6.05 -0.28 -3.02
CA ILE A 103 -6.02 -0.37 -1.55
C ILE A 103 -6.45 0.97 -0.90
N ILE A 104 -6.02 2.11 -1.45
CA ILE A 104 -6.44 3.44 -0.99
C ILE A 104 -7.93 3.65 -1.22
N GLU A 105 -8.42 3.30 -2.40
CA GLU A 105 -9.85 3.45 -2.75
C GLU A 105 -10.73 2.63 -1.80
N VAL A 106 -10.35 1.38 -1.54
CA VAL A 106 -11.06 0.51 -0.60
C VAL A 106 -11.02 1.11 0.81
N LYS A 107 -9.87 1.62 1.27
CA LYS A 107 -9.77 2.29 2.57
C LYS A 107 -10.73 3.47 2.68
N ARG A 108 -10.80 4.30 1.63
CA ARG A 108 -11.72 5.44 1.56
C ARG A 108 -13.18 4.99 1.66
N LYS A 109 -13.56 3.92 0.95
CA LYS A 109 -14.92 3.36 1.03
C LYS A 109 -15.25 2.79 2.42
N LEU A 110 -14.29 2.14 3.08
CA LEU A 110 -14.44 1.67 4.46
C LEU A 110 -14.68 2.84 5.43
N ASP A 111 -13.91 3.92 5.30
CA ASP A 111 -14.05 5.10 6.15
C ASP A 111 -15.39 5.83 5.94
N MET A 112 -15.93 5.77 4.72
CA MET A 112 -17.24 6.33 4.37
C MET A 112 -18.41 5.39 4.67
N GLY A 113 -18.15 4.14 5.06
CA GLY A 113 -19.19 3.13 5.29
C GLY A 113 -19.90 2.66 4.02
N THR A 114 -19.25 2.75 2.85
CA THR A 114 -19.79 2.39 1.53
C THR A 114 -19.16 1.11 0.94
N PHE A 115 -18.54 0.29 1.79
CA PHE A 115 -17.86 -0.94 1.37
C PHE A 115 -18.85 -2.10 1.23
N GLU A 116 -19.20 -2.46 -0.01
CA GLU A 116 -20.26 -3.47 -0.26
C GLU A 116 -19.78 -4.73 -1.00
N THR A 117 -18.73 -4.69 -1.83
CA THR A 117 -18.43 -5.81 -2.76
C THR A 117 -16.96 -6.08 -3.09
N GLU A 118 -15.99 -5.41 -2.47
CA GLU A 118 -14.58 -5.44 -2.93
C GLU A 118 -13.66 -6.41 -2.17
N ILE A 119 -14.18 -7.15 -1.19
CA ILE A 119 -13.35 -7.95 -0.28
C ILE A 119 -12.55 -9.06 -0.98
N LEU A 120 -13.16 -9.78 -1.94
CA LEU A 120 -12.47 -10.86 -2.66
C LEU A 120 -11.35 -10.32 -3.55
N GLU A 121 -11.61 -9.18 -4.19
CA GLU A 121 -10.60 -8.52 -5.03
C GLU A 121 -9.46 -7.95 -4.19
N LEU A 122 -9.79 -7.33 -3.05
CA LEU A 122 -8.79 -6.89 -2.07
C LEU A 122 -7.93 -8.06 -1.58
N GLU A 123 -8.53 -9.20 -1.26
CA GLU A 123 -7.79 -10.40 -0.83
C GLU A 123 -6.79 -10.85 -1.89
N VAL A 124 -7.20 -10.98 -3.14
CA VAL A 124 -6.32 -11.41 -4.23
C VAL A 124 -5.17 -10.42 -4.44
N ARG A 125 -5.47 -9.12 -4.45
CA ARG A 125 -4.48 -8.06 -4.68
C ARG A 125 -3.48 -7.96 -3.51
N VAL A 126 -3.96 -8.01 -2.26
CA VAL A 126 -3.12 -8.01 -1.07
C VAL A 126 -2.29 -9.29 -0.98
N GLU A 127 -2.88 -10.47 -1.22
CA GLU A 127 -2.15 -11.74 -1.24
C GLU A 127 -1.00 -11.68 -2.24
N LYS A 128 -1.23 -11.10 -3.43
CA LYS A 128 -0.19 -10.96 -4.44
C LYS A 128 0.99 -10.13 -3.91
N VAL A 129 0.74 -8.97 -3.30
CA VAL A 129 1.80 -8.14 -2.70
C VAL A 129 2.55 -8.89 -1.61
N LEU A 130 1.84 -9.53 -0.68
CA LEU A 130 2.44 -10.32 0.41
C LEU A 130 3.33 -11.45 -0.12
N ARG A 131 2.84 -12.21 -1.11
CA ARG A 131 3.57 -13.30 -1.73
C ARG A 131 4.87 -12.84 -2.37
N VAL A 132 4.86 -11.72 -3.10
CA VAL A 132 6.09 -11.20 -3.72
C VAL A 132 7.11 -10.75 -2.67
N LEU A 133 6.67 -10.26 -1.51
CA LEU A 133 7.54 -9.97 -0.36
C LEU A 133 8.02 -11.23 0.38
N GLY A 134 7.53 -12.42 -0.01
CA GLY A 134 7.90 -13.71 0.56
C GLY A 134 7.03 -14.14 1.76
N ILE A 135 5.91 -13.47 1.99
CA ILE A 135 4.97 -13.76 3.08
C ILE A 135 3.86 -14.66 2.54
N ASP A 136 3.68 -15.85 3.14
CA ASP A 136 2.51 -16.68 2.88
C ASP A 136 1.31 -16.12 3.64
N ILE A 137 0.16 -16.02 2.97
CA ILE A 137 -1.08 -15.55 3.60
C ILE A 137 -1.48 -16.40 4.82
N ASN A 138 -1.09 -17.67 4.84
CA ASN A 138 -1.29 -18.57 5.97
C ASN A 138 -0.44 -18.18 7.19
N ASP A 139 0.73 -17.57 7.01
CA ASP A 139 1.58 -17.09 8.11
C ASP A 139 0.94 -15.92 8.87
N VAL A 140 0.11 -15.12 8.19
CA VAL A 140 -0.55 -13.94 8.75
C VAL A 140 -2.04 -14.15 9.02
N ARG A 141 -2.55 -15.37 8.79
CA ARG A 141 -3.97 -15.72 8.94
C ARG A 141 -4.52 -15.46 10.33
N GLN A 142 -3.69 -15.50 11.37
CA GLN A 142 -4.08 -15.19 12.74
C GLN A 142 -4.59 -13.75 12.93
N PHE A 143 -4.25 -12.83 12.01
CA PHE A 143 -4.72 -11.45 12.03
C PHE A 143 -5.99 -11.24 11.20
N PHE A 144 -6.44 -12.26 10.46
CA PHE A 144 -7.70 -12.18 9.75
C PHE A 144 -8.87 -12.26 10.71
N ASP A 145 -9.74 -11.26 10.59
CA ASP A 145 -11.03 -11.26 11.23
C ASP A 145 -12.08 -11.78 10.25
N PHE A 146 -12.77 -12.87 10.60
CA PHE A 146 -13.84 -13.45 9.78
C PHE A 146 -15.24 -13.06 10.30
N THR A 147 -15.32 -12.17 11.29
CA THR A 147 -16.60 -11.79 11.92
C THR A 147 -17.36 -10.74 11.13
N SER A 148 -16.67 -9.85 10.42
CA SER A 148 -17.26 -8.83 9.56
C SER A 148 -16.39 -8.57 8.32
N THR A 149 -17.04 -8.31 7.20
CA THR A 149 -16.40 -8.05 5.90
C THR A 149 -15.54 -6.77 5.95
N GLU A 150 -16.03 -5.74 6.61
CA GLU A 150 -15.34 -4.45 6.80
C GLU A 150 -14.11 -4.61 7.70
N LYS A 151 -14.24 -5.40 8.78
CA LYS A 151 -13.13 -5.66 9.70
C LYS A 151 -12.06 -6.50 9.02
N ARG A 152 -12.46 -7.50 8.23
CA ARG A 152 -11.56 -8.28 7.38
C ARG A 152 -10.80 -7.41 6.38
N ALA A 153 -11.49 -6.52 5.67
CA ALA A 153 -10.90 -5.58 4.74
C ALA A 153 -9.89 -4.65 5.43
N SER A 154 -10.27 -4.08 6.58
CA SER A 154 -9.40 -3.23 7.40
C SER A 154 -8.12 -3.96 7.83
N ARG A 155 -8.23 -5.24 8.20
CA ARG A 155 -7.05 -6.07 8.56
C ARG A 155 -6.17 -6.39 7.35
N LEU A 156 -6.73 -6.66 6.18
CA LEU A 156 -5.96 -6.88 4.95
C LEU A 156 -5.16 -5.63 4.57
N ILE A 157 -5.79 -4.45 4.65
CA ILE A 157 -5.12 -3.17 4.40
C ILE A 157 -3.99 -2.97 5.42
N ALA A 158 -4.24 -3.22 6.70
CA ALA A 158 -3.20 -3.10 7.73
C ALA A 158 -2.01 -4.04 7.47
N LEU A 159 -2.26 -5.30 7.08
CA LEU A 159 -1.21 -6.27 6.75
C LEU A 159 -0.38 -5.81 5.54
N ALA A 160 -1.02 -5.35 4.47
CA ALA A 160 -0.33 -4.81 3.30
C ALA A 160 0.52 -3.57 3.68
N THR A 161 -0.08 -2.67 4.46
CA THR A 161 0.56 -1.42 4.90
C THR A 161 1.82 -1.70 5.72
N VAL A 162 1.72 -2.57 6.72
CA VAL A 162 2.85 -2.94 7.59
C VAL A 162 3.90 -3.71 6.81
N SER A 163 3.51 -4.58 5.88
CA SER A 163 4.46 -5.35 5.07
C SER A 163 5.29 -4.46 4.15
N ILE A 164 4.64 -3.51 3.46
CA ILE A 164 5.32 -2.51 2.62
C ILE A 164 6.21 -1.61 3.47
N GLY A 165 5.69 -1.14 4.62
CA GLY A 165 6.45 -0.31 5.56
C GLY A 165 7.74 -1.00 6.00
N ILE A 166 7.66 -2.24 6.49
CA ILE A 166 8.84 -3.01 6.93
C ILE A 166 9.77 -3.31 5.74
N ALA A 167 9.24 -3.75 4.60
CA ALA A 167 10.06 -4.10 3.43
C ALA A 167 10.80 -2.90 2.81
N SER A 168 10.37 -1.67 3.12
CA SER A 168 11.03 -0.43 2.71
C SER A 168 12.22 -0.04 3.60
N VAL A 169 12.33 -0.61 4.80
CA VAL A 169 13.43 -0.33 5.73
C VAL A 169 14.65 -1.17 5.33
N TRP A 170 15.67 -0.51 4.78
CA TRP A 170 16.99 -1.11 4.53
C TRP A 170 17.87 -1.04 5.78
N ASP A 171 17.56 -1.86 6.77
CA ASP A 171 18.42 -2.04 7.93
C ASP A 171 19.04 -3.44 7.86
N GLU A 172 20.39 -3.51 7.88
CA GLU A 172 21.15 -4.78 7.80
C GLU A 172 20.73 -5.77 8.90
N LYS A 173 20.17 -5.27 10.00
CA LYS A 173 19.76 -6.09 11.16
C LYS A 173 18.45 -6.86 10.97
N TRP A 174 17.59 -6.47 10.02
CA TRP A 174 16.30 -7.15 9.80
C TRP A 174 16.41 -8.31 8.82
N THR A 175 17.35 -8.24 7.88
CA THR A 175 17.86 -9.39 7.16
C THR A 175 18.88 -10.11 8.02
N VAL A 176 18.44 -10.70 9.14
CA VAL A 176 19.29 -11.62 9.89
C VAL A 176 19.67 -12.75 8.93
N GLU A 177 20.93 -12.69 8.55
CA GLU A 177 21.73 -13.64 7.79
C GLU A 177 21.15 -15.06 7.78
N LEU A 178 20.49 -15.41 6.66
CA LEU A 178 20.55 -16.77 6.12
C LEU A 178 21.85 -16.88 5.33
N GLN A 179 22.98 -16.90 6.04
CA GLN A 179 24.24 -17.45 5.54
C GLN A 179 24.43 -18.85 6.10
#